data_AF-A0AAD7HIJ6-F1
#
_entry.id   AF-A0AAD7HIJ6-F1
#
_cell.length_a   1.000
_cell.length_b   1.000
_cell.length_c   1.000
_cell.angle_alpha   90.00
_cell.angle_beta   90.00
_cell.angle_gamma   90.00
#
_symmetry.space_group_name_H-M   'P 1'
#
loop_
_entity.id
_entity.type
_entity.pdbx_description
1 polymer ?
#
loop_
_entity_poly.entity_id
_entity_poly.type
_entity_poly.pdbx_seq_one_letter_code
_entity_poly.pdbx_strand_id
1 'polypeptide(L)'
;MSDPLLDEDDEAHEDLQEQLHNPIQPIADSGPTPTSHHCDLTSLLRDQVLSAAHGGLTNLSLAANFSTFCIKNGYVPPTFNVLNPTSHHETSSFICAWIGASCDTQNLYGKTKNVGDIRLAFTSAQKMRAAMTWTFNQFPGMAKVSWHQSEVTGNFVGNPSISDVVSKYMMAVKRRKVHAREIATSACAIEPELLRKLYHFNNSNERLFLRQYTAGSGIAKHDGGRAR
;
A
#
# COMPACT_ATOMS: atom_id res chain seq x y z
N MET A 1 56.76 0.01 10.02
CA MET A 1 56.26 -1.38 10.08
C MET A 1 55.17 -1.45 9.04
N SER A 2 55.58 -1.91 7.86
CA SER A 2 54.80 -1.93 6.63
C SER A 2 54.57 -3.41 6.33
N ASP A 3 53.32 -3.83 6.19
CA ASP A 3 53.00 -5.19 5.72
C ASP A 3 52.46 -5.12 4.28
N PRO A 4 52.82 -6.09 3.42
CA PRO A 4 52.70 -5.99 1.98
C PRO A 4 51.50 -6.74 1.40
N LEU A 5 51.18 -6.33 0.17
CA LEU A 5 50.34 -6.99 -0.84
C LEU A 5 50.50 -8.52 -0.89
N LEU A 6 49.37 -9.21 -1.02
CA LEU A 6 49.26 -10.48 -1.72
C LEU A 6 48.24 -10.31 -2.86
N ASP A 7 48.77 -10.10 -4.05
CA ASP A 7 48.14 -10.49 -5.31
C ASP A 7 48.35 -12.01 -5.51
N GLU A 8 47.49 -12.59 -6.35
CA GLU A 8 47.69 -13.69 -7.32
C GLU A 8 46.43 -14.58 -7.39
N ASP A 9 45.57 -14.19 -8.33
CA ASP A 9 45.15 -15.00 -9.49
C ASP A 9 45.13 -16.52 -9.36
N ASP A 10 43.96 -17.11 -9.64
CA ASP A 10 43.75 -18.00 -10.81
C ASP A 10 42.42 -18.75 -10.65
N GLU A 11 41.59 -18.75 -11.69
CA GLU A 11 41.33 -19.96 -12.51
C GLU A 11 40.02 -19.81 -13.31
N ALA A 12 40.19 -19.97 -14.62
CA ALA A 12 39.18 -19.87 -15.67
C ALA A 12 38.20 -21.07 -15.67
N HIS A 13 37.08 -20.93 -16.38
CA HIS A 13 36.47 -21.91 -17.30
C HIS A 13 35.06 -21.37 -17.68
N GLU A 14 34.89 -20.83 -18.89
CA GLU A 14 34.50 -21.51 -20.15
C GLU A 14 32.99 -21.39 -20.45
N ASP A 15 32.72 -20.61 -21.49
CA ASP A 15 31.85 -20.90 -22.63
C ASP A 15 30.64 -21.84 -22.44
N LEU A 16 29.45 -21.25 -22.52
CA LEU A 16 28.31 -21.85 -23.21
C LEU A 16 27.69 -20.83 -24.18
N GLN A 17 28.10 -20.95 -25.44
CA GLN A 17 27.30 -20.57 -26.61
C GLN A 17 26.07 -21.47 -26.69
N GLU A 18 24.85 -20.89 -26.75
CA GLU A 18 23.72 -21.55 -27.39
C GLU A 18 22.82 -20.57 -28.18
N GLN A 19 22.77 -20.83 -29.49
CA GLN A 19 21.59 -20.86 -30.37
C GLN A 19 20.92 -19.51 -30.72
N LEU A 20 21.28 -18.88 -31.84
CA LEU A 20 20.92 -19.20 -33.23
C LEU A 20 19.39 -19.11 -33.53
N HIS A 21 19.01 -17.93 -34.05
CA HIS A 21 18.04 -17.68 -35.12
C HIS A 21 17.01 -18.77 -35.46
N ASN A 22 15.74 -18.50 -35.13
CA ASN A 22 14.60 -19.09 -35.84
C ASN A 22 13.89 -18.02 -36.69
N PRO A 23 13.77 -18.19 -38.02
CA PRO A 23 12.95 -17.32 -38.86
C PRO A 23 11.47 -17.72 -38.74
N ILE A 24 10.63 -16.76 -38.33
CA ILE A 24 9.18 -16.91 -38.30
C ILE A 24 8.66 -16.88 -39.75
N GLN A 25 8.01 -17.97 -40.16
CA GLN A 25 7.29 -18.10 -41.44
C GLN A 25 5.98 -17.29 -41.40
N PRO A 26 5.51 -16.74 -42.55
CA PRO A 26 4.25 -16.00 -42.61
C PRO A 26 3.06 -16.97 -42.73
N ILE A 27 2.15 -16.92 -41.77
CA ILE A 27 0.88 -17.66 -41.80
C ILE A 27 -0.19 -16.77 -42.45
N ALA A 28 -0.80 -17.29 -43.51
CA ALA A 28 -1.90 -16.66 -44.24
C ALA A 28 -3.26 -16.84 -43.52
N ASP A 29 -3.91 -15.69 -43.33
CA ASP A 29 -5.34 -15.37 -43.41
C ASP A 29 -6.41 -16.49 -43.31
N SER A 30 -7.25 -16.42 -42.27
CA SER A 30 -8.71 -16.59 -42.36
C SER A 30 -9.36 -16.16 -41.04
N GLY A 31 -9.98 -14.98 -41.06
CA GLY A 31 -10.53 -14.30 -39.89
C GLY A 31 -11.72 -14.98 -39.20
N PRO A 32 -12.07 -14.46 -38.01
CA PRO A 32 -13.41 -13.95 -37.80
C PRO A 32 -13.37 -12.43 -37.62
N THR A 33 -14.35 -11.77 -38.22
CA THR A 33 -14.60 -10.33 -38.24
C THR A 33 -14.39 -9.68 -36.87
N PRO A 34 -13.46 -8.72 -36.71
CA PRO A 34 -13.32 -7.99 -35.46
C PRO A 34 -14.51 -7.04 -35.32
N THR A 35 -15.40 -7.35 -34.38
CA THR A 35 -16.39 -6.40 -33.89
C THR A 35 -15.61 -5.19 -33.37
N SER A 36 -15.79 -4.07 -34.05
CA SER A 36 -15.21 -2.77 -33.72
C SER A 36 -15.68 -2.30 -32.35
N HIS A 37 -15.03 -2.79 -31.30
CA HIS A 37 -14.89 -2.07 -30.05
C HIS A 37 -13.66 -1.17 -30.20
N HIS A 38 -13.76 -0.16 -31.06
CA HIS A 38 -12.87 0.98 -30.99
C HIS A 38 -13.25 1.74 -29.71
N CYS A 39 -12.80 1.21 -28.56
CA CYS A 39 -12.77 1.92 -27.30
C CYS A 39 -12.04 3.22 -27.61
N ASP A 40 -12.80 4.32 -27.63
CA ASP A 40 -12.26 5.63 -27.90
C ASP A 40 -11.27 5.94 -26.78
N LEU A 41 -9.99 5.66 -27.05
CA LEU A 41 -8.86 5.86 -26.15
C LEU A 41 -8.87 7.27 -25.57
N THR A 42 -9.41 8.25 -26.31
CA THR A 42 -9.55 9.63 -25.85
C THR A 42 -10.64 9.79 -24.78
N SER A 43 -11.73 9.01 -24.84
CA SER A 43 -12.76 8.97 -23.79
C SER A 43 -12.24 8.30 -22.51
N LEU A 44 -11.50 7.19 -22.63
CA LEU A 44 -10.86 6.52 -21.50
C LEU A 44 -9.80 7.42 -20.84
N LEU A 45 -8.98 8.11 -21.63
CA LEU A 45 -8.00 9.08 -21.13
C LEU A 45 -8.68 10.29 -20.49
N ARG A 46 -9.78 10.81 -21.06
CA ARG A 46 -10.54 11.93 -20.49
C ARG A 46 -11.17 11.55 -19.15
N ASP A 47 -11.75 10.37 -19.04
CA ASP A 47 -12.33 9.87 -17.79
C ASP A 47 -11.25 9.59 -16.74
N GLN A 48 -10.08 9.07 -17.14
CA GLN A 48 -8.93 8.93 -16.25
C GLN A 48 -8.40 10.29 -15.77
N VAL A 49 -8.33 11.29 -16.64
CA VAL A 49 -7.90 12.66 -16.29
C VAL A 49 -8.92 13.34 -15.38
N LEU A 50 -10.22 13.19 -15.66
CA LEU A 50 -11.28 13.73 -14.80
C LEU A 50 -11.30 13.05 -13.44
N SER A 51 -11.15 11.72 -13.38
CA SER A 51 -11.03 10.97 -12.13
C SER A 51 -9.79 11.40 -11.34
N ALA A 52 -8.66 11.60 -12.02
CA ALA A 52 -7.43 12.12 -11.40
C ALA A 52 -7.61 13.57 -10.88
N ALA A 53 -8.37 14.41 -11.58
CA ALA A 53 -8.68 15.77 -11.14
C ALA A 53 -9.56 15.78 -9.88
N HIS A 54 -10.59 14.92 -9.80
CA HIS A 54 -11.41 14.78 -8.59
C HIS A 54 -10.59 14.23 -7.41
N GLY A 55 -9.71 13.25 -7.66
CA GLY A 55 -8.76 12.75 -6.66
C GLY A 55 -7.82 13.85 -6.16
N GLY A 56 -7.32 14.71 -7.05
CA GLY A 56 -6.46 15.86 -6.72
C GLY A 56 -7.13 16.85 -5.76
N LEU A 57 -8.41 17.17 -5.96
CA LEU A 57 -9.17 18.06 -5.06
C LEU A 57 -9.28 17.50 -3.64
N THR A 58 -9.49 16.19 -3.50
CA THR A 58 -9.53 15.54 -2.18
C THR A 58 -8.15 15.55 -1.49
N ASN A 59 -7.07 15.38 -2.26
CA ASN A 59 -5.71 15.42 -1.74
C ASN A 59 -5.33 16.83 -1.27
N LEU A 60 -5.72 17.87 -2.02
CA LEU A 60 -5.52 19.26 -1.63
C LEU A 60 -6.26 19.62 -0.33
N SER A 61 -7.51 19.17 -0.18
CA SER A 61 -8.27 19.36 1.06
C SER A 61 -7.59 18.70 2.25
N LEU A 62 -7.11 17.45 2.08
CA LEU A 62 -6.34 16.76 3.10
C LEU A 62 -5.02 17.47 3.44
N ALA A 63 -4.35 18.06 2.46
CA ALA A 63 -3.13 18.84 2.67
C ALA A 63 -3.37 20.17 3.41
N ALA A 64 -4.48 20.84 3.13
CA ALA A 64 -4.90 22.01 3.88
C ALA A 64 -5.23 21.64 5.35
N ASN A 65 -5.89 20.49 5.56
CA ASN A 65 -6.17 19.96 6.91
C ASN A 65 -4.88 19.64 7.67
N PHE A 66 -3.88 19.07 7.00
CA PHE A 66 -2.56 18.85 7.59
C PHE A 66 -1.89 20.17 8.02
N SER A 67 -1.89 21.19 7.15
CA SER A 67 -1.30 22.50 7.48
C SER A 67 -2.01 23.14 8.69
N THR A 68 -3.34 23.10 8.69
CA THR A 68 -4.18 23.57 9.80
C THR A 68 -3.85 22.83 11.09
N PHE A 69 -3.68 21.51 11.02
CA PHE A 69 -3.28 20.69 12.16
C PHE A 69 -1.91 21.10 12.71
N CYS A 70 -0.92 21.30 11.85
CA CYS A 70 0.43 21.69 12.28
C CYS A 70 0.43 23.07 12.95
N ILE A 71 -0.30 24.04 12.39
CA ILE A 71 -0.44 25.39 12.96
C ILE A 71 -1.16 25.32 14.30
N LYS A 72 -2.28 24.60 14.39
CA LYS A 72 -3.09 24.48 15.62
C LYS A 72 -2.31 23.88 16.79
N ASN A 73 -1.42 22.93 16.51
CA ASN A 73 -0.59 22.29 17.55
C ASN A 73 0.74 23.01 17.80
N GLY A 74 0.98 24.14 17.12
CA GLY A 74 2.19 24.95 17.32
C GLY A 74 3.48 24.30 16.78
N TYR A 75 3.38 23.33 15.86
CA TYR A 75 4.55 22.70 15.25
C TYR A 75 5.25 23.59 14.22
N VAL A 76 4.49 24.52 13.64
CA VAL A 76 4.93 25.41 12.56
C VAL A 76 4.31 26.79 12.76
N PRO A 77 4.97 27.87 12.28
CA PRO A 77 4.40 29.21 12.36
C PRO A 77 3.11 29.32 11.53
N PRO A 78 2.24 30.31 11.81
CA PRO A 78 0.99 30.51 11.06
C PRO A 78 1.17 30.79 9.56
N THR A 79 2.38 31.21 9.15
CA THR A 79 2.75 31.43 7.75
C THR A 79 3.11 30.15 7.00
N PHE A 80 3.19 29.02 7.71
CA PHE A 80 3.52 27.74 7.10
C PHE A 80 2.43 27.28 6.14
N ASN A 81 2.87 26.89 4.95
CA ASN A 81 2.02 26.26 3.96
C ASN A 81 2.74 24.99 3.50
N VAL A 82 2.10 23.82 3.61
CA VAL A 82 2.68 22.57 3.11
C VAL A 82 2.91 22.59 1.59
N LEU A 83 2.23 23.51 0.90
CA LEU A 83 2.44 23.78 -0.52
C LEU A 83 3.65 24.70 -0.79
N ASN A 84 4.46 25.03 0.22
CA ASN A 84 5.68 25.80 0.06
C ASN A 84 6.90 24.88 0.32
N PRO A 85 7.94 24.90 -0.54
CA PRO A 85 9.10 24.00 -0.48
C PRO A 85 10.02 24.14 0.76
N THR A 86 9.77 25.06 1.69
CA THR A 86 10.53 25.13 2.96
C THR A 86 9.96 24.16 3.99
N SER A 87 10.11 22.86 3.71
CA SER A 87 9.66 21.79 4.61
C SER A 87 10.63 21.65 5.80
N HIS A 88 10.06 21.70 7.00
CA HIS A 88 10.78 21.53 8.27
C HIS A 88 11.41 20.13 8.36
N HIS A 89 12.57 19.99 9.00
CA HIS A 89 13.27 18.69 9.12
C HIS A 89 12.39 17.58 9.74
N GLU A 90 11.50 17.94 10.66
CA GLU A 90 10.55 17.03 11.33
C GLU A 90 9.24 16.79 10.56
N THR A 91 9.11 17.23 9.30
CA THR A 91 7.85 17.12 8.55
C THR A 91 7.33 15.67 8.50
N SER A 92 8.22 14.68 8.41
CA SER A 92 7.85 13.26 8.49
C SER A 92 7.18 12.89 9.83
N SER A 93 7.72 13.37 10.94
CA SER A 93 7.14 13.21 12.28
C SER A 93 5.80 13.91 12.41
N PHE A 94 5.64 15.11 11.83
CA PHE A 94 4.38 15.83 11.82
C PHE A 94 3.29 15.06 11.07
N ILE A 95 3.63 14.42 9.94
CA ILE A 95 2.71 13.54 9.21
C ILE A 95 2.27 12.37 10.10
N CYS A 96 3.21 11.72 10.80
CA CYS A 96 2.88 10.66 11.75
C CYS A 96 1.96 11.14 12.87
N ALA A 97 2.26 12.31 13.46
CA ALA A 97 1.43 12.93 14.49
C ALA A 97 0.02 13.22 13.99
N TRP A 98 -0.13 13.77 12.78
CA TRP A 98 -1.43 14.06 12.18
C TRP A 98 -2.27 12.80 11.92
N ILE A 99 -1.64 11.77 11.35
CA ILE A 99 -2.28 10.45 11.15
C ILE A 99 -2.66 9.86 12.51
N GLY A 100 -1.78 9.95 13.50
CA GLY A 100 -2.01 9.42 14.84
C GLY A 100 -3.15 10.11 15.58
N ALA A 101 -3.19 11.44 15.53
CA ALA A 101 -4.27 12.23 16.09
C ALA A 101 -5.63 11.82 15.52
N SER A 102 -5.71 11.44 14.24
CA SER A 102 -6.96 11.10 13.57
C SER A 102 -7.34 9.61 13.67
N CYS A 103 -6.36 8.71 13.60
CA CYS A 103 -6.58 7.29 13.39
C CYS A 103 -6.19 6.40 14.57
N ASP A 104 -5.28 6.87 15.44
CA ASP A 104 -4.75 6.03 16.52
C ASP A 104 -5.67 5.98 17.73
N THR A 105 -5.47 4.94 18.53
CA THR A 105 -6.13 4.71 19.82
C THR A 105 -5.59 5.64 20.92
N GLN A 106 -4.37 6.13 20.77
CA GLN A 106 -3.75 7.09 21.67
C GLN A 106 -3.84 8.50 21.09
N ASN A 107 -3.91 9.50 21.95
CA ASN A 107 -3.76 10.90 21.56
C ASN A 107 -2.27 11.27 21.43
N LEU A 108 -2.00 12.51 21.00
CA LEU A 108 -0.64 13.02 20.83
C LEU A 108 0.20 13.04 22.11
N TYR A 109 -0.45 12.97 23.28
CA TYR A 109 0.17 12.95 24.60
C TYR A 109 0.31 11.54 25.17
N GLY A 110 0.06 10.50 24.35
CA GLY A 110 0.17 9.10 24.75
C GLY A 110 -0.99 8.56 25.60
N LYS A 111 -2.04 9.34 25.85
CA LYS A 111 -3.23 8.88 26.58
C LYS A 111 -4.17 8.14 25.65
N THR A 112 -4.72 7.01 26.09
CA THR A 112 -5.77 6.29 25.36
C THR A 112 -7.00 7.16 25.20
N LYS A 113 -7.51 7.26 23.97
CA LYS A 113 -8.75 7.96 23.64
C LYS A 113 -9.95 7.25 24.26
N ASN A 114 -11.01 7.98 24.53
CA ASN A 114 -12.27 7.41 25.00
C ASN A 114 -12.96 6.62 23.87
N VAL A 115 -13.95 5.78 24.23
CA VAL A 115 -14.72 4.98 23.26
C VAL A 115 -15.57 5.86 22.34
N GLY A 116 -16.04 7.01 22.82
CA GLY A 116 -16.82 7.98 22.03
C GLY A 116 -15.98 8.92 21.15
N ASP A 117 -14.66 8.91 21.31
CA ASP A 117 -13.80 9.77 20.48
C ASP A 117 -13.72 9.21 19.05
N ILE A 118 -13.79 10.10 18.06
CA ILE A 118 -13.72 9.72 16.65
C ILE A 118 -12.34 9.08 16.37
N ARG A 119 -12.38 7.85 15.84
CA ARG A 119 -11.19 7.12 15.35
C ARG A 119 -11.43 6.73 13.91
N LEU A 120 -10.64 7.30 13.02
CA LEU A 120 -10.75 6.95 11.60
C LEU A 120 -10.15 5.56 11.34
N ALA A 121 -10.68 4.89 10.32
CA ALA A 121 -10.19 3.60 9.86
C ALA A 121 -8.79 3.70 9.24
N PHE A 122 -8.11 2.56 9.10
CA PHE A 122 -6.79 2.51 8.46
C PHE A 122 -6.80 3.01 7.01
N THR A 123 -7.91 2.83 6.29
CA THR A 123 -8.08 3.36 4.93
C THR A 123 -8.02 4.89 4.89
N SER A 124 -8.52 5.58 5.93
CA SER A 124 -8.35 7.03 6.07
C SER A 124 -6.90 7.41 6.29
N ALA A 125 -6.16 6.67 7.13
CA ALA A 125 -4.72 6.87 7.29
C ALA A 125 -3.95 6.71 5.96
N GLN A 126 -4.33 5.73 5.14
CA GLN A 126 -3.75 5.54 3.81
C GLN A 126 -4.05 6.73 2.89
N LYS A 127 -5.28 7.25 2.90
CA LYS A 127 -5.66 8.46 2.14
C LYS A 127 -4.88 9.69 2.60
N MET A 128 -4.74 9.90 3.91
CA MET A 128 -3.95 10.99 4.47
C MET A 128 -2.48 10.92 4.02
N ARG A 129 -1.85 9.74 4.10
CA ARG A 129 -0.49 9.54 3.59
C ARG A 129 -0.40 9.78 2.09
N ALA A 130 -1.33 9.22 1.31
CA ALA A 130 -1.34 9.35 -0.15
C ALA A 130 -1.51 10.81 -0.58
N ALA A 131 -2.37 11.58 0.12
CA ALA A 131 -2.52 13.01 -0.09
C ALA A 131 -1.19 13.74 0.13
N MET A 132 -0.47 13.45 1.21
CA MET A 132 0.85 14.04 1.45
C MET A 132 1.84 13.65 0.36
N THR A 133 1.89 12.37 -0.02
CA THR A 133 2.74 11.90 -1.12
C THR A 133 2.47 12.68 -2.39
N TRP A 134 1.19 12.80 -2.78
CA TRP A 134 0.78 13.54 -3.96
C TRP A 134 1.18 15.01 -3.85
N THR A 135 0.90 15.67 -2.72
CA THR A 135 1.23 17.08 -2.50
C THR A 135 2.73 17.34 -2.62
N PHE A 136 3.58 16.53 -1.97
CA PHE A 136 5.02 16.69 -2.07
C PHE A 136 5.58 16.32 -3.45
N ASN A 137 4.88 15.46 -4.21
CA ASN A 137 5.25 15.15 -5.59
C ASN A 137 5.00 16.29 -6.57
N GLN A 138 4.19 17.29 -6.20
CA GLN A 138 3.98 18.48 -7.03
C GLN A 138 5.20 19.41 -7.06
N PHE A 139 6.14 19.26 -6.12
CA PHE A 139 7.37 20.05 -6.08
C PHE A 139 8.49 19.41 -6.92
N PRO A 140 9.08 20.15 -7.87
CA PRO A 140 10.23 19.67 -8.63
C PRO A 140 11.36 19.24 -7.67
N GLY A 141 11.91 18.04 -7.87
CA GLY A 141 13.02 17.52 -7.09
C GLY A 141 12.65 16.79 -5.78
N MET A 142 11.40 16.84 -5.31
CA MET A 142 10.99 16.14 -4.08
C MET A 142 10.39 14.75 -4.34
N ALA A 143 9.84 14.50 -5.53
CA ALA A 143 8.87 13.42 -5.73
C ALA A 143 9.38 11.97 -5.60
N LYS A 144 10.67 11.72 -5.88
CA LYS A 144 11.19 10.33 -6.03
C LYS A 144 12.21 9.92 -4.98
N VAL A 145 12.72 10.88 -4.20
CA VAL A 145 13.82 10.61 -3.28
C VAL A 145 13.26 10.51 -1.86
N SER A 146 13.72 9.49 -1.11
CA SER A 146 13.38 9.35 0.30
C SER A 146 13.78 10.62 1.07
N TRP A 147 13.04 10.96 2.11
CA TRP A 147 13.33 12.11 2.97
C TRP A 147 14.67 11.93 3.67
N HIS A 148 15.64 12.79 3.37
CA HIS A 148 16.99 12.73 3.95
C HIS A 148 17.59 14.13 4.05
N GLN A 149 18.61 14.28 4.89
CA GLN A 149 19.40 15.50 4.94
C GLN A 149 20.43 15.49 3.81
N SER A 150 20.44 16.54 2.98
CA SER A 150 21.42 16.72 1.91
C SER A 150 22.80 16.99 2.51
N GLU A 151 23.80 16.20 2.11
CA GLU A 151 25.20 16.41 2.55
C GLU A 151 25.79 17.73 2.05
N VAL A 152 25.34 18.19 0.88
CA VAL A 152 25.88 19.40 0.23
C VAL A 152 25.30 20.67 0.84
N THR A 153 23.98 20.70 1.06
CA THR A 153 23.29 21.92 1.51
C THR A 153 22.96 21.91 3.00
N GLY A 154 23.03 20.75 3.67
CA GLY A 154 22.56 20.55 5.04
C GLY A 154 21.04 20.59 5.20
N ASN A 155 20.29 20.90 4.13
CA ASN A 155 18.84 20.99 4.14
C ASN A 155 18.20 19.61 3.94
N PHE A 156 17.00 19.42 4.49
CA PHE A 156 16.23 18.21 4.23
C PHE A 156 15.56 18.27 2.85
N VAL A 157 15.74 17.20 2.08
CA VAL A 157 15.24 17.06 0.71
C VAL A 157 14.53 15.72 0.52
N GLY A 158 13.71 15.62 -0.53
CA GLY A 158 12.91 14.44 -0.86
C GLY A 158 11.46 14.56 -0.39
N ASN A 159 10.75 13.44 -0.32
CA ASN A 159 9.34 13.41 0.08
C ASN A 159 9.18 12.85 1.52
N PRO A 160 8.73 13.65 2.50
CA PRO A 160 8.59 13.22 3.89
C PRO A 160 7.56 12.10 4.09
N SER A 161 6.56 11.95 3.21
CA SER A 161 5.52 10.91 3.34
C SER A 161 6.01 9.50 2.97
N ILE A 162 7.11 9.40 2.22
CA ILE A 162 7.75 8.12 1.87
C ILE A 162 8.95 7.79 2.76
N SER A 163 9.25 8.64 3.75
CA SER A 163 10.29 8.39 4.73
C SER A 163 10.11 7.07 5.50
N ASP A 164 11.21 6.51 5.99
CA ASP A 164 11.19 5.30 6.82
C ASP A 164 10.37 5.50 8.10
N VAL A 165 10.39 6.70 8.67
CA VAL A 165 9.62 7.07 9.86
C VAL A 165 8.12 6.89 9.59
N VAL A 166 7.61 7.46 8.49
CA VAL A 166 6.19 7.34 8.11
C VAL A 166 5.83 5.90 7.74
N SER A 167 6.71 5.19 7.02
CA SER A 167 6.48 3.79 6.66
C SER A 167 6.39 2.87 7.87
N LYS A 168 7.34 2.97 8.82
CA LYS A 168 7.32 2.23 10.09
C LYS A 168 6.07 2.57 10.90
N TYR A 169 5.71 3.85 10.95
CA TYR A 169 4.51 4.30 11.66
C TYR A 169 3.23 3.71 11.05
N MET A 170 3.07 3.74 9.72
CA MET A 170 1.91 3.14 9.04
C MET A 170 1.80 1.64 9.27
N MET A 171 2.92 0.91 9.30
CA MET A 171 2.92 -0.51 9.68
C MET A 171 2.43 -0.72 11.11
N ALA A 172 2.86 0.14 12.04
CA ALA A 172 2.43 0.08 13.43
C ALA A 172 0.93 0.38 13.58
N VAL A 173 0.40 1.41 12.89
CA VAL A 173 -1.04 1.71 12.84
C VAL A 173 -1.81 0.52 12.27
N LYS A 174 -1.35 -0.08 11.16
CA LYS A 174 -1.99 -1.27 10.56
C LYS A 174 -2.07 -2.42 11.58
N ARG A 175 -0.97 -2.73 12.26
CA ARG A 175 -0.94 -3.80 13.28
C ARG A 175 -1.92 -3.51 14.41
N ARG A 176 -1.94 -2.29 14.96
CA ARG A 176 -2.90 -1.90 16.02
C ARG A 176 -4.34 -2.06 15.56
N LYS A 177 -4.65 -1.66 14.32
CA LYS A 177 -6.00 -1.77 13.73
C LYS A 177 -6.42 -3.21 13.45
N VAL A 178 -5.49 -4.08 13.05
CA VAL A 178 -5.74 -5.54 12.95
C VAL A 178 -6.02 -6.13 14.32
N HIS A 179 -5.24 -5.78 15.35
CA HIS A 179 -5.48 -6.27 16.71
C HIS A 179 -6.83 -5.78 17.28
N ALA A 180 -7.24 -4.56 16.94
CA ALA A 180 -8.56 -4.02 17.28
C ALA A 180 -9.71 -4.63 16.45
N ARG A 181 -9.42 -5.56 15.53
CA ARG A 181 -10.38 -6.19 14.59
C ARG A 181 -11.11 -5.19 13.69
N GLU A 182 -10.56 -3.99 13.49
CA GLU A 182 -11.13 -3.00 12.57
C GLU A 182 -10.82 -3.32 11.10
N ILE A 183 -9.81 -4.17 10.86
CA ILE A 183 -9.44 -4.64 9.53
C ILE A 183 -9.71 -6.15 9.50
N ALA A 184 -10.61 -6.57 8.60
CA ALA A 184 -10.84 -7.98 8.33
C ALA A 184 -9.58 -8.58 7.69
N THR A 185 -8.82 -9.33 8.46
CA THR A 185 -7.84 -10.29 7.95
C THR A 185 -8.45 -11.68 8.07
N SER A 186 -8.12 -12.59 7.15
CA SER A 186 -8.65 -13.97 7.15
C SER A 186 -8.44 -14.67 8.50
N ALA A 187 -7.32 -14.40 9.17
CA ALA A 187 -7.05 -14.89 10.52
C ALA A 187 -8.01 -14.34 11.58
N CYS A 188 -8.45 -13.08 11.46
CA CYS A 188 -9.43 -12.46 12.36
C CYS A 188 -10.89 -12.88 12.04
N ALA A 189 -11.15 -13.52 10.90
CA ALA A 189 -12.46 -14.12 10.62
C ALA A 189 -12.73 -15.37 11.50
N ILE A 190 -11.68 -15.96 12.06
CA ILE A 190 -11.77 -17.11 12.95
C ILE A 190 -11.97 -16.62 14.39
N GLU A 191 -13.22 -16.56 14.82
CA GLU A 191 -13.55 -16.21 16.20
C GLU A 191 -13.24 -17.35 17.17
N PRO A 192 -12.92 -17.07 18.46
CA PRO A 192 -12.76 -18.10 19.48
C PRO A 192 -13.99 -19.01 19.59
N GLU A 193 -15.18 -18.45 19.38
CA GLU A 193 -16.42 -19.22 19.36
C GLU A 193 -16.50 -20.16 18.15
N LEU A 194 -16.00 -19.73 16.98
CA LEU A 194 -15.89 -20.60 15.81
C LEU A 194 -14.90 -21.74 16.07
N LEU A 195 -13.76 -21.46 16.70
CA LEU A 195 -12.80 -22.49 17.12
C LEU A 195 -13.41 -23.46 18.13
N ARG A 196 -14.21 -22.96 19.08
CA ARG A 196 -14.93 -23.79 20.06
C ARG A 196 -15.95 -24.69 19.37
N LYS A 197 -16.71 -24.17 18.40
CA LYS A 197 -17.64 -24.96 17.58
C LYS A 197 -16.90 -26.02 16.76
N LEU A 198 -15.78 -25.66 16.13
CA LEU A 198 -14.94 -26.61 15.39
C LEU A 198 -14.39 -27.70 16.30
N TYR A 199 -13.96 -27.34 17.52
CA TYR A 199 -13.50 -28.29 18.52
C TYR A 199 -14.61 -29.27 18.93
N HIS A 200 -15.80 -28.78 19.30
CA HIS A 200 -16.92 -29.64 19.67
C HIS A 200 -17.38 -30.51 18.50
N PHE A 201 -17.36 -29.96 17.29
CA PHE A 201 -17.67 -30.69 16.07
C PHE A 201 -16.70 -31.85 15.83
N ASN A 202 -15.38 -31.61 15.96
CA ASN A 202 -14.36 -32.65 15.79
C ASN A 202 -14.35 -33.70 16.90
N ASN A 203 -14.78 -33.34 18.11
CA ASN A 203 -14.85 -34.25 19.26
C ASN A 203 -16.25 -34.84 19.49
N SER A 204 -17.20 -34.61 18.58
CA SER A 204 -18.50 -35.25 18.65
C SER A 204 -18.36 -36.73 18.26
N ASN A 205 -18.88 -37.63 19.11
CA ASN A 205 -18.76 -39.08 18.92
C ASN A 205 -19.33 -39.59 17.58
N GLU A 206 -20.17 -38.80 16.88
CA GLU A 206 -20.71 -39.11 15.56
C GLU A 206 -19.68 -39.14 14.42
N ARG A 207 -18.48 -38.55 14.59
CA ARG A 207 -17.54 -38.30 13.47
C ARG A 207 -16.16 -38.94 13.61
N LEU A 208 -15.93 -39.72 14.66
CA LEU A 208 -14.70 -40.52 14.80
C LEU A 208 -14.63 -41.70 13.82
N PHE A 209 -15.73 -41.99 13.11
CA PHE A 209 -15.71 -42.94 12.01
C PHE A 209 -15.04 -42.30 10.80
N LEU A 210 -13.84 -42.77 10.46
CA LEU A 210 -13.18 -42.49 9.20
C LEU A 210 -14.16 -42.82 8.06
N ARG A 211 -14.79 -41.80 7.49
CA ARG A 211 -15.56 -41.98 6.27
C ARG A 211 -14.54 -42.38 5.20
N GLN A 212 -14.67 -43.59 4.67
CA GLN A 212 -13.81 -44.03 3.56
C GLN A 212 -13.91 -42.99 2.44
N TYR A 213 -12.78 -42.38 2.10
CA TYR A 213 -12.71 -41.47 0.98
C TYR A 213 -12.94 -42.27 -0.29
N THR A 214 -14.13 -42.18 -0.86
CA THR A 214 -14.41 -42.75 -2.18
C THR A 214 -13.89 -41.78 -3.23
N ALA A 215 -12.70 -42.08 -3.77
CA ALA A 215 -12.18 -41.36 -4.92
C ALA A 215 -13.12 -41.58 -6.12
N GLY A 216 -13.74 -40.51 -6.62
CA GLY A 216 -14.46 -40.53 -7.90
C GLY A 216 -15.93 -40.96 -7.83
N SER A 217 -16.79 -40.05 -7.38
CA SER A 217 -18.07 -39.85 -8.07
C SER A 217 -18.11 -38.39 -8.45
N GLY A 218 -17.61 -38.10 -9.66
CA GLY A 218 -17.71 -36.76 -10.23
C GLY A 218 -19.17 -36.35 -10.26
N ILE A 219 -19.48 -35.20 -9.69
CA ILE A 219 -20.80 -34.57 -9.84
C ILE A 219 -20.97 -34.30 -11.33
N ALA A 220 -21.70 -35.19 -11.99
CA ALA A 220 -22.18 -34.97 -13.33
C ALA A 220 -23.21 -33.84 -13.29
N LYS A 221 -22.87 -32.73 -13.97
CA LYS A 221 -23.74 -31.73 -14.60
C LYS A 221 -24.80 -31.08 -13.71
N HIS A 222 -24.54 -29.85 -13.28
CA HIS A 222 -25.60 -28.88 -13.01
C HIS A 222 -26.11 -28.36 -14.37
N ASP A 223 -27.26 -28.87 -14.79
CA ASP A 223 -27.95 -28.48 -16.02
C ASP A 223 -28.44 -27.02 -15.93
N GLY A 224 -28.50 -26.38 -17.09
CA GLY A 224 -28.83 -24.97 -17.25
C GLY A 224 -30.32 -24.70 -17.14
N GLY A 225 -30.72 -23.95 -16.12
CA GLY A 225 -32.06 -23.38 -15.98
C GLY A 225 -32.06 -21.87 -16.23
N ARG A 226 -31.94 -21.43 -17.50
CA ARG A 226 -32.20 -20.04 -17.91
C ARG A 226 -33.68 -19.95 -18.33
N ALA A 227 -34.54 -19.54 -17.40
CA ALA A 227 -35.90 -19.12 -17.72
C ALA A 227 -35.88 -17.67 -18.23
N ARG A 228 -36.67 -17.43 -19.28
CA ARG A 228 -36.86 -16.16 -20.00
C ARG A 228 -37.67 -15.16 -19.20
#